data_AF-A0AAQ3L5K5-F1
#
_entry.id   AF-A0AAQ3L5K5-F1
#
_cell.length_a   1.000
_cell.length_b   1.000
_cell.length_c   1.000
_cell.angle_alpha   90.00
_cell.angle_beta   90.00
_cell.angle_gamma   90.00
#
_symmetry.space_group_name_H-M   'P 1'
#
loop_
_entity.id
_entity.type
_entity.pdbx_description
1 polymer ?
#
loop_
_entity_poly.entity_id
_entity_poly.type
_entity_poly.pdbx_seq_one_letter_code
_entity_poly.pdbx_strand_id
1 'polypeptide(L)'
;MATARLVRLCPSRLPSPTPPPPLLSQTLRHLSTTTEPDAAARPPASRRRYPPPRPHEFSKPSEFIGSWTPAADPRQALSRLDRLHRDYKKHMKQARAEYSYDMELMRIEKQRKDDARREAVRLANEERKKAKVAAAETRAAERKVFEEELRQTLLKERQQKFEFWKAKEELREKKKADKEELLRRQSSEWIAEENLERRVLEAIIDTTPL
;
A
#
# COMPACT_ATOMS: atom_id res chain seq x y z
N MET A 1 31.86 -42.86 -30.41
CA MET A 1 32.54 -41.88 -29.53
C MET A 1 32.61 -40.54 -30.27
N ALA A 2 31.53 -39.76 -30.24
CA ALA A 2 31.44 -38.48 -30.95
C ALA A 2 31.72 -37.33 -29.97
N THR A 3 32.79 -36.58 -30.18
CA THR A 3 33.16 -35.41 -29.38
C THR A 3 32.51 -34.16 -29.96
N ALA A 4 31.43 -33.68 -29.34
CA ALA A 4 30.83 -32.39 -29.66
C ALA A 4 31.57 -31.25 -28.95
N ARG A 5 32.07 -30.29 -29.74
CA ARG A 5 32.68 -29.04 -29.27
C ARG A 5 31.61 -28.13 -28.66
N LEU A 6 31.77 -27.78 -27.39
CA LEU A 6 30.97 -26.76 -26.71
C LEU A 6 31.50 -25.36 -27.05
N VAL A 7 30.72 -24.59 -27.80
CA VAL A 7 30.92 -23.16 -28.05
C VAL A 7 30.58 -22.39 -26.77
N ARG A 8 31.57 -21.68 -26.21
CA ARG A 8 31.37 -20.71 -25.12
C ARG A 8 30.65 -19.47 -25.68
N LEU A 9 29.40 -19.30 -25.32
CA LEU A 9 28.68 -18.03 -25.49
C LEU A 9 29.00 -17.12 -24.30
N CYS A 10 29.62 -15.98 -24.59
CA CYS A 10 29.83 -14.89 -23.64
C CYS A 10 28.48 -14.26 -23.24
N PRO A 11 28.17 -14.11 -21.94
CA PRO A 11 27.07 -13.25 -21.53
C PRO A 11 27.50 -11.78 -21.61
N SER A 12 26.75 -11.05 -22.42
CA SER A 12 26.76 -9.59 -22.56
C SER A 12 26.62 -8.87 -21.22
N ARG A 13 27.48 -7.87 -20.99
CA ARG A 13 27.37 -6.85 -19.94
C ARG A 13 25.98 -6.24 -19.92
N LEU A 14 25.26 -6.39 -18.81
CA LEU A 14 24.09 -5.55 -18.51
C LEU A 14 24.56 -4.20 -17.96
N PRO A 15 24.01 -3.06 -18.42
CA PRO A 15 24.30 -1.75 -17.86
C PRO A 15 23.61 -1.57 -16.49
N SER A 16 24.33 -0.92 -15.58
CA SER A 16 23.91 -0.57 -14.22
C SER A 16 22.65 0.30 -14.18
N PRO A 17 21.79 0.18 -13.14
CA PRO A 17 20.67 1.08 -12.94
C PRO A 17 21.16 2.44 -12.43
N THR A 18 20.74 3.51 -13.12
CA THR A 18 20.90 4.90 -12.71
C THR A 18 20.04 5.21 -11.48
N PRO A 19 20.50 6.05 -10.53
CA PRO A 19 19.67 6.50 -9.42
C PRO A 19 18.69 7.61 -9.87
N PRO A 20 17.47 7.69 -9.30
CA PRO A 20 16.52 8.76 -9.60
C PRO A 20 16.94 10.10 -8.98
N PRO A 21 16.46 11.24 -9.53
CA PRO A 21 16.85 12.58 -9.09
C PRO A 21 16.29 12.93 -7.70
N PRO A 22 16.96 13.80 -6.92
CA PRO A 22 16.44 14.28 -5.66
C PRO A 22 15.27 15.25 -5.91
N LEU A 23 14.07 14.87 -5.46
CA LEU A 23 12.93 15.79 -5.38
C LEU A 23 13.20 16.80 -4.27
N LEU A 24 13.43 18.06 -4.67
CA LEU A 24 13.42 19.23 -3.80
C LEU A 24 12.01 19.44 -3.24
N SER A 25 11.74 18.93 -2.05
CA SER A 25 10.56 19.31 -1.26
C SER A 25 10.93 20.45 -0.31
N GLN A 26 10.99 21.67 -0.85
CA GLN A 26 10.89 22.88 -0.03
C GLN A 26 9.45 22.97 0.51
N THR A 27 9.25 22.52 1.75
CA THR A 27 8.07 22.94 2.53
C THR A 27 8.46 24.18 3.31
N LEU A 28 7.95 25.34 2.87
CA LEU A 28 7.97 26.58 3.62
C LEU A 28 7.19 26.35 4.92
N ARG A 29 7.92 26.27 6.04
CA ARG A 29 7.31 26.38 7.37
C ARG A 29 6.97 27.84 7.62
N HIS A 30 5.68 28.16 7.60
CA HIS A 30 5.18 29.40 8.17
C HIS A 30 5.33 29.31 9.69
N LEU A 31 6.27 30.06 10.25
CA LEU A 31 6.38 30.29 11.69
C LEU A 31 5.42 31.43 12.03
N SER A 32 4.27 31.09 12.60
CA SER A 32 3.44 32.08 13.29
C SER A 32 3.99 32.26 14.70
N THR A 33 4.62 33.42 14.89
CA THR A 33 5.00 33.98 16.18
C THR A 33 3.74 34.33 16.97
N THR A 34 3.56 33.75 18.15
CA THR A 34 2.85 34.44 19.23
C THR A 34 3.67 34.30 20.50
N THR A 35 4.10 35.45 20.99
CA THR A 35 4.78 35.71 22.25
C THR A 35 3.80 35.59 23.40
N GLU A 36 4.13 34.78 24.40
CA GLU A 36 3.83 35.01 25.83
C GLU A 36 5.02 34.41 26.62
N PRO A 37 5.59 35.13 27.61
CA PRO A 37 6.79 34.70 28.33
C PRO A 37 6.46 33.91 29.61
N ASP A 38 7.49 33.27 30.16
CA ASP A 38 7.57 32.66 31.50
C ASP A 38 6.86 31.32 31.77
N ALA A 39 7.61 30.24 31.54
CA ALA A 39 7.90 29.25 32.57
C ALA A 39 9.09 28.38 32.15
N ALA A 40 10.24 28.61 32.79
CA ALA A 40 11.39 27.73 32.97
C ALA A 40 11.60 26.62 31.91
N ALA A 41 12.64 26.82 31.08
CA ALA A 41 13.21 25.82 30.18
C ALA A 41 13.47 24.49 30.92
N ARG A 42 12.51 23.57 30.84
CA ARG A 42 12.75 22.16 31.17
C ARG A 42 13.51 21.58 29.97
N PRO A 43 14.74 21.07 30.14
CA PRO A 43 15.50 20.50 29.04
C PRO A 43 14.68 19.40 28.37
N PRO A 44 14.73 19.27 27.03
CA PRO A 44 13.96 18.25 26.32
C PRO A 44 14.31 16.88 26.90
N ALA A 45 13.31 16.21 27.49
CA ALA A 45 13.49 14.90 28.11
C ALA A 45 14.18 13.97 27.11
N SER A 46 15.40 13.54 27.45
CA SER A 46 16.15 12.59 26.65
C SER A 46 15.26 11.38 26.36
N ARG A 47 14.96 11.09 25.08
CA ARG A 47 14.23 9.90 24.66
C ARG A 47 15.07 8.67 25.01
N ARG A 48 15.02 8.23 26.27
CA ARG A 48 15.63 6.99 26.72
C ARG A 48 14.93 5.86 25.97
N ARG A 49 15.65 5.22 25.04
CA ARG A 49 15.19 4.10 24.21
C ARG A 49 14.88 2.84 25.05
N TYR A 50 15.31 2.83 26.31
CA TYR A 50 15.08 1.74 27.26
C TYR A 50 14.63 2.31 28.61
N PRO A 51 13.74 1.61 29.32
CA PRO A 51 13.41 1.94 30.70
C PRO A 51 14.70 2.02 31.54
N PRO A 52 14.74 2.85 32.60
CA PRO A 52 15.79 2.78 33.60
C PRO A 52 15.96 1.32 34.06
N PRO A 53 17.20 0.81 34.17
CA PRO A 53 17.42 -0.52 34.72
C PRO A 53 16.76 -0.59 36.09
N ARG A 54 16.12 -1.74 36.39
CA ARG A 54 15.56 -1.94 37.72
C ARG A 54 16.67 -1.83 38.76
N PRO A 55 16.43 -1.22 39.93
CA PRO A 55 17.40 -1.19 41.01
C PRO A 55 17.85 -2.63 41.29
N HIS A 56 19.17 -2.84 41.33
CA HIS A 56 19.73 -4.16 41.61
C HIS A 56 19.59 -4.45 43.10
N GLU A 57 18.81 -5.48 43.43
CA GLU A 57 18.71 -5.99 44.78
C GLU A 57 19.91 -6.91 45.02
N PHE A 58 20.82 -6.47 45.89
CA PHE A 58 21.95 -7.28 46.32
C PHE A 58 21.46 -8.42 47.20
N SER A 59 22.05 -9.60 47.04
CA SER A 59 21.82 -10.72 47.97
C SER A 59 22.26 -10.34 49.38
N LYS A 60 21.62 -10.94 50.38
CA LYS A 60 22.04 -10.77 51.78
C LYS A 60 23.52 -11.15 51.95
N PRO A 61 24.27 -10.44 52.80
CA PRO A 61 25.65 -10.80 53.12
C PRO A 61 25.74 -12.26 53.59
N SER A 62 26.77 -12.98 53.15
CA SER A 62 26.96 -14.38 53.55
C SER A 62 27.56 -14.47 54.95
N GLU A 63 26.91 -15.21 55.84
CA GLU A 63 27.36 -15.40 57.24
C GLU A 63 28.60 -16.30 57.35
N PHE A 64 28.92 -17.08 56.31
CA PHE A 64 30.11 -17.96 56.29
C PHE A 64 31.42 -17.22 56.04
N ILE A 65 31.38 -16.07 55.36
CA ILE A 65 32.59 -15.31 55.05
C ILE A 65 32.95 -14.50 56.31
N GLY A 66 34.04 -14.89 56.96
CA GLY A 66 34.55 -14.23 58.17
C GLY A 66 34.13 -14.87 59.51
N SER A 67 33.47 -16.04 59.49
CA SER A 67 33.04 -16.74 60.72
C SER A 67 34.14 -17.56 61.42
N TRP A 68 35.34 -17.64 60.84
CA TRP A 68 36.45 -18.39 61.41
C TRP A 68 37.06 -17.67 62.63
N THR A 69 37.13 -18.37 63.76
CA THR A 69 37.80 -17.89 64.98
C THR A 69 38.89 -18.87 65.39
N PRO A 70 40.13 -18.41 65.65
CA PRO A 70 41.22 -19.29 66.04
C PRO A 70 40.96 -19.90 67.42
N ALA A 71 41.11 -21.22 67.53
CA ALA A 71 41.02 -21.94 68.81
C ALA A 71 42.42 -22.21 69.36
N ALA A 72 42.58 -22.19 70.70
CA ALA A 72 43.86 -22.43 71.37
C ALA A 72 44.35 -23.88 71.19
N ASP A 73 43.43 -24.86 71.17
CA ASP A 73 43.76 -26.27 71.04
C ASP A 73 43.69 -26.76 69.57
N PRO A 74 44.72 -27.48 69.07
CA PRO A 74 44.77 -27.91 67.67
C PRO A 74 43.67 -28.91 67.31
N ARG A 75 43.30 -29.83 68.22
CA ARG A 75 42.22 -30.81 67.98
C ARG A 75 40.83 -30.15 67.89
N GLN A 76 40.61 -29.08 68.65
CA GLN A 76 39.36 -28.33 68.61
C GLN A 76 39.27 -27.50 67.34
N ALA A 77 40.38 -26.90 66.89
CA ALA A 77 40.44 -26.15 65.64
C ALA A 77 40.06 -27.02 64.43
N LEU A 78 40.63 -28.23 64.33
CA LEU A 78 40.29 -29.19 63.26
C LEU A 78 38.79 -29.56 63.27
N SER A 79 38.26 -29.88 64.46
CA SER A 79 36.84 -30.24 64.58
C SER A 79 35.90 -29.10 64.18
N ARG A 80 36.26 -27.84 64.48
CA ARG A 80 35.50 -26.65 64.07
C ARG A 80 35.60 -26.43 62.55
N LEU A 81 36.78 -26.63 61.98
CA LEU A 81 37.01 -26.51 60.54
C LEU A 81 36.21 -27.56 59.75
N ASP A 82 36.19 -28.81 60.22
CA ASP A 82 35.41 -29.89 59.60
C ASP A 82 33.90 -29.61 59.61
N ARG A 83 33.38 -29.02 60.70
CA ARG A 83 31.99 -28.56 60.77
C ARG A 83 31.73 -27.46 59.76
N LEU A 84 32.59 -26.44 59.72
CA LEU A 84 32.47 -25.33 58.77
C LEU A 84 32.49 -25.81 57.31
N HIS A 85 33.38 -26.75 56.97
CA HIS A 85 33.43 -27.36 55.63
C HIS A 85 32.14 -28.09 55.27
N ARG A 86 31.58 -28.87 56.20
CA ARG A 86 30.32 -29.60 55.99
C ARG A 86 29.15 -28.65 55.80
N ASP A 87 29.05 -27.63 56.63
CA ASP A 87 27.93 -26.69 56.61
C ASP A 87 28.01 -25.78 55.37
N TYR A 88 29.21 -25.31 54.99
CA TYR A 88 29.42 -24.61 53.73
C TYR A 88 29.05 -25.48 52.51
N LYS A 89 29.45 -26.76 52.51
CA LYS A 89 29.10 -27.70 51.44
C LYS A 89 27.58 -27.88 51.32
N LYS A 90 26.85 -27.95 52.44
CA LYS A 90 25.38 -28.02 52.45
C LYS A 90 24.76 -26.72 51.91
N HIS A 91 25.21 -25.57 52.40
CA HIS A 91 24.73 -24.27 51.96
C HIS A 91 24.94 -24.07 50.45
N MET A 92 26.13 -24.37 49.94
CA MET A 92 26.41 -24.28 48.50
C MET A 92 25.60 -25.26 47.66
N LYS A 93 25.26 -26.45 48.20
CA LYS A 93 24.35 -27.37 47.53
C LYS A 93 22.93 -26.79 47.42
N GLN A 94 22.43 -26.16 48.49
CA GLN A 94 21.13 -25.49 48.51
C GLN A 94 21.12 -24.29 47.55
N ALA A 95 22.11 -23.41 47.62
CA ALA A 95 22.23 -22.25 46.73
C ALA A 95 22.23 -22.64 45.24
N ARG A 96 22.88 -23.75 44.87
CA ARG A 96 22.84 -24.26 43.49
C ARG A 96 21.47 -24.80 43.09
N ALA A 97 20.76 -25.45 44.01
CA ALA A 97 19.41 -25.97 43.78
C ALA A 97 18.39 -24.83 43.61
N GLU A 98 18.45 -23.82 44.48
CA GLU A 98 17.63 -22.60 44.40
C GLU A 98 17.88 -21.87 43.07
N TYR A 99 19.15 -21.68 42.70
CA TYR A 99 19.49 -21.08 41.41
C TYR A 99 18.92 -21.87 40.23
N SER A 100 19.03 -23.21 40.23
CA SER A 100 18.46 -24.02 39.15
C SER A 100 16.93 -23.86 39.06
N TYR A 101 16.25 -23.80 40.20
CA TYR A 101 14.81 -23.60 40.26
C TYR A 101 14.39 -22.22 39.75
N ASP A 102 15.09 -21.16 40.16
CA ASP A 102 14.82 -19.78 39.71
C ASP A 102 15.02 -19.65 38.19
N MET A 103 16.05 -20.30 37.65
CA MET A 103 16.31 -20.33 36.21
C MET A 103 15.20 -21.07 35.44
N GLU A 104 14.66 -22.16 35.99
CA GLU A 104 13.52 -22.87 35.41
C GLU A 104 12.24 -22.03 35.48
N LEU A 105 11.97 -21.35 36.59
CA LEU A 105 10.84 -20.45 36.74
C LEU A 105 10.89 -19.33 35.70
N MET A 106 12.05 -18.69 35.53
CA MET A 106 12.28 -17.68 34.51
C MET A 106 12.08 -18.21 33.09
N ARG A 107 12.48 -19.45 32.82
CA ARG A 107 12.26 -20.11 31.53
C ARG A 107 10.78 -20.32 31.25
N ILE A 108 10.03 -20.81 32.24
CA ILE A 108 8.58 -21.04 32.13
C ILE A 108 7.84 -19.72 31.93
N GLU A 109 8.19 -18.67 32.66
CA GLU A 109 7.63 -17.33 32.45
C GLU A 109 7.86 -16.80 31.04
N LYS A 110 9.08 -16.99 30.53
CA LYS A 110 9.43 -16.58 29.17
C LYS A 110 8.59 -17.33 28.14
N GLN A 111 8.43 -18.66 28.31
CA GLN A 111 7.58 -19.47 27.44
C GLN A 111 6.12 -18.97 27.45
N ARG A 112 5.53 -18.74 28.63
CA ARG A 112 4.17 -18.18 28.75
C ARG A 112 4.02 -16.84 28.02
N LYS A 113 5.01 -15.95 28.16
CA LYS A 113 5.03 -14.64 27.47
C LYS A 113 5.16 -14.81 25.96
N ASP A 114 6.00 -15.72 25.50
CA ASP A 114 6.20 -15.98 24.08
C ASP A 114 4.96 -16.62 23.44
N ASP A 115 4.29 -17.54 24.13
CA ASP A 115 3.05 -18.17 23.65
C ASP A 115 1.90 -17.16 23.60
N ALA A 116 1.74 -16.31 24.63
CA ALA A 116 0.78 -15.22 24.61
C ALA A 116 1.02 -14.26 23.43
N ARG A 117 2.29 -13.94 23.13
CA ARG A 117 2.65 -13.11 21.97
C ARG A 117 2.33 -13.80 20.64
N ARG A 118 2.62 -15.10 20.52
CA ARG A 118 2.32 -15.88 19.31
C ARG A 118 0.83 -15.91 19.02
N GLU A 119 0.01 -16.17 20.03
CA GLU A 119 -1.46 -16.17 19.90
C GLU A 119 -2.00 -14.78 19.55
N ALA A 120 -1.52 -13.72 20.22
CA ALA A 120 -1.90 -12.35 19.87
C ALA A 120 -1.55 -11.97 18.43
N VAL A 121 -0.37 -12.38 17.95
CA VAL A 121 0.03 -12.17 16.54
C VAL A 121 -0.84 -12.98 15.59
N ARG A 122 -1.21 -14.22 15.95
CA ARG A 122 -2.09 -15.06 15.12
C ARG A 122 -3.46 -14.39 14.93
N LEU A 123 -4.09 -13.96 16.03
CA LEU A 123 -5.39 -13.29 16.01
C LEU A 123 -5.34 -12.00 15.18
N ALA A 124 -4.33 -11.15 15.40
CA ALA A 124 -4.17 -9.92 14.62
C ALA A 124 -3.98 -10.20 13.11
N ASN A 125 -3.27 -11.27 12.75
CA ASN A 125 -3.10 -11.67 11.36
C ASN A 125 -4.39 -12.22 10.74
N GLU A 126 -5.19 -12.97 11.50
CA GLU A 126 -6.51 -13.44 11.07
C GLU A 126 -7.46 -12.27 10.82
N GLU A 127 -7.48 -11.28 11.72
CA GLU A 127 -8.27 -10.05 11.55
C GLU A 127 -7.83 -9.26 10.31
N ARG A 128 -6.52 -9.09 10.09
CA ARG A 128 -6.00 -8.45 8.88
C ARG A 128 -6.39 -9.19 7.60
N LYS A 129 -6.36 -10.53 7.63
CA LYS A 129 -6.81 -11.35 6.50
C LYS A 129 -8.30 -11.17 6.24
N LYS A 130 -9.14 -11.21 7.27
CA LYS A 130 -10.59 -10.97 7.17
C LYS A 130 -10.89 -9.58 6.60
N ALA A 131 -10.23 -8.54 7.10
CA ALA A 131 -10.36 -7.18 6.59
C ALA A 131 -9.90 -7.07 5.12
N LYS A 132 -8.81 -7.76 4.74
CA LYS A 132 -8.33 -7.79 3.35
C LYS A 132 -9.31 -8.48 2.42
N VAL A 133 -9.93 -9.58 2.85
CA VAL A 133 -10.95 -10.29 2.07
C VAL A 133 -12.18 -9.41 1.89
N ALA A 134 -12.70 -8.82 2.96
CA ALA A 134 -13.82 -7.89 2.88
C ALA A 134 -13.54 -6.71 1.93
N ALA A 135 -12.35 -6.10 2.02
CA ALA A 135 -11.94 -5.04 1.10
C ALA A 135 -11.73 -5.50 -0.35
N ALA A 136 -11.42 -6.78 -0.57
CA ALA A 136 -11.33 -7.33 -1.92
C ALA A 136 -12.72 -7.59 -2.50
N GLU A 137 -13.68 -8.03 -1.68
CA GLU A 137 -15.07 -8.23 -2.06
C GLU A 137 -15.75 -6.92 -2.45
N THR A 138 -15.55 -5.84 -1.67
CA THR A 138 -16.09 -4.52 -2.03
C THR A 138 -15.54 -4.03 -3.37
N ARG A 139 -14.23 -4.14 -3.58
CA ARG A 139 -13.60 -3.80 -4.87
C ARG A 139 -14.09 -4.67 -6.03
N ALA A 140 -14.36 -5.95 -5.77
CA ALA A 140 -14.92 -6.84 -6.78
C ALA A 140 -16.36 -6.43 -7.15
N ALA A 141 -17.16 -6.00 -6.18
CA ALA A 141 -18.49 -5.45 -6.43
C ALA A 141 -18.41 -4.14 -7.25
N GLU A 142 -17.50 -3.23 -6.88
CA GLU A 142 -17.25 -1.98 -7.63
C GLU A 142 -16.86 -2.25 -9.09
N ARG A 143 -16.00 -3.25 -9.35
CA ARG A 143 -15.62 -3.65 -10.71
C ARG A 143 -16.80 -4.16 -11.52
N LYS A 144 -17.69 -4.95 -10.90
CA LYS A 144 -18.91 -5.44 -11.57
C LYS A 144 -19.84 -4.29 -11.94
N VAL A 145 -20.06 -3.36 -11.01
CA VAL A 145 -20.87 -2.16 -11.28
C VAL A 145 -20.27 -1.35 -12.42
N PHE A 146 -18.95 -1.13 -12.40
CA PHE A 146 -18.25 -0.43 -13.48
C PHE A 146 -18.39 -1.12 -14.84
N GLU A 147 -18.31 -2.46 -14.89
CA GLU A 147 -18.53 -3.23 -16.12
C GLU A 147 -19.96 -3.08 -16.65
N GLU A 148 -20.96 -3.06 -15.77
CA GLU A 148 -22.36 -2.84 -16.14
C GLU A 148 -22.58 -1.43 -16.69
N GLU A 149 -22.01 -0.41 -16.03
CA GLU A 149 -22.03 0.98 -16.52
C GLU A 149 -21.36 1.10 -17.89
N LEU A 150 -20.22 0.43 -18.10
CA LEU A 150 -19.54 0.39 -19.38
C LEU A 150 -20.42 -0.24 -20.48
N ARG A 151 -21.15 -1.31 -20.17
CA ARG A 151 -22.09 -1.92 -21.14
C ARG A 151 -23.23 -0.97 -21.49
N GLN A 152 -23.79 -0.28 -20.50
CA GLN A 152 -24.86 0.68 -20.72
C GLN A 152 -24.41 1.86 -21.59
N THR A 153 -23.22 2.40 -21.33
CA THR A 153 -22.66 3.49 -22.16
C THR A 153 -22.43 3.04 -23.60
N LEU A 154 -21.92 1.83 -23.83
CA LEU A 154 -21.77 1.27 -25.18
C LEU A 154 -23.11 1.11 -25.92
N LEU A 155 -24.18 0.72 -25.23
CA LEU A 155 -25.51 0.64 -25.84
C LEU A 155 -26.04 2.02 -26.23
N LYS A 156 -25.87 3.03 -25.36
CA LYS A 156 -26.25 4.42 -25.65
C LYS A 156 -25.49 4.98 -26.85
N GLU A 157 -24.17 4.75 -26.91
CA GLU A 157 -23.32 5.15 -28.05
C GLU A 157 -23.78 4.52 -29.36
N ARG A 158 -24.12 3.22 -29.34
CA ARG A 158 -24.66 2.51 -30.53
C ARG A 158 -25.99 3.11 -30.97
N GLN A 159 -26.90 3.40 -30.04
CA GLN A 159 -28.18 4.03 -30.33
C GLN A 159 -28.00 5.43 -30.93
N GLN A 160 -27.15 6.26 -30.34
CA GLN A 160 -26.86 7.61 -30.84
C GLN A 160 -26.30 7.58 -32.27
N LYS A 161 -25.37 6.65 -32.55
CA LYS A 161 -24.85 6.46 -33.91
C LYS A 161 -25.94 6.04 -34.89
N PHE A 162 -26.82 5.13 -34.47
CA PHE A 162 -27.93 4.67 -35.31
C PHE A 162 -28.91 5.80 -35.65
N GLU A 163 -29.33 6.59 -34.65
CA GLU A 163 -30.20 7.75 -34.85
C GLU A 163 -29.53 8.84 -35.68
N PHE A 164 -28.22 9.07 -35.50
CA PHE A 164 -27.46 9.97 -36.36
C PHE A 164 -27.46 9.52 -37.83
N TRP A 165 -27.31 8.22 -38.09
CA TRP A 165 -27.36 7.67 -39.43
C TRP A 165 -28.75 7.81 -40.07
N LYS A 166 -29.82 7.53 -39.33
CA LYS A 166 -31.20 7.77 -39.78
C LYS A 166 -31.43 9.23 -40.15
N ALA A 167 -31.06 10.17 -39.27
CA ALA A 167 -31.20 11.60 -39.54
C ALA A 167 -30.44 12.03 -40.82
N LYS A 168 -29.26 11.44 -41.05
CA LYS A 168 -28.47 11.68 -42.27
C LYS A 168 -29.10 11.07 -43.52
N GLU A 169 -29.81 9.97 -43.39
CA GLU A 169 -30.58 9.35 -44.48
C GLU A 169 -31.81 10.20 -44.81
N GLU A 170 -32.61 10.58 -43.81
CA GLU A 170 -33.75 11.49 -44.00
C GLU A 170 -33.32 12.82 -44.63
N LEU A 171 -32.19 13.39 -44.20
CA LEU A 171 -31.65 14.61 -44.80
C LEU A 171 -31.25 14.41 -46.26
N ARG A 172 -30.75 13.22 -46.62
CA ARG A 172 -30.41 12.89 -48.02
C ARG A 172 -31.68 12.75 -48.86
N GLU A 173 -32.71 12.08 -48.36
CA GLU A 173 -33.98 11.94 -49.06
C GLU A 173 -34.68 13.29 -49.23
N LYS A 174 -34.72 14.14 -48.20
CA LYS A 174 -35.21 15.53 -48.30
C LYS A 174 -34.47 16.31 -49.39
N LYS A 175 -33.13 16.27 -49.39
CA LYS A 175 -32.33 16.93 -50.43
C LYS A 175 -32.57 16.39 -51.84
N LYS A 176 -32.92 15.10 -51.99
CA LYS A 176 -33.30 14.54 -53.29
C LYS A 176 -34.68 15.05 -53.71
N ALA A 177 -35.66 15.00 -52.81
CA ALA A 177 -37.02 15.50 -53.05
C ALA A 177 -37.02 16.99 -53.38
N ASP A 178 -36.27 17.82 -52.64
CA ASP A 178 -36.14 19.26 -52.90
C ASP A 178 -35.55 19.54 -54.30
N LYS A 179 -34.55 18.74 -54.72
CA LYS A 179 -33.96 18.84 -56.06
C LYS A 179 -34.93 18.39 -57.15
N GLU A 180 -35.65 17.30 -56.93
CA GLU A 180 -36.66 16.79 -57.85
C GLU A 180 -37.81 17.79 -58.01
N GLU A 181 -38.25 18.41 -56.91
CA GLU A 181 -39.28 19.45 -56.95
C GLU A 181 -38.78 20.71 -57.67
N LEU A 182 -37.54 21.14 -57.42
CA LEU A 182 -36.92 22.25 -58.14
C LEU A 182 -36.87 21.95 -59.65
N LEU A 183 -36.41 20.76 -60.03
CA LEU A 183 -36.40 20.31 -61.42
C LEU A 183 -37.80 20.29 -62.02
N ARG A 184 -38.81 19.80 -61.29
CA ARG A 184 -40.21 19.78 -61.75
C ARG A 184 -40.75 21.18 -62.02
N ARG A 185 -40.44 22.14 -61.14
CA ARG A 185 -40.81 23.56 -61.32
C ARG A 185 -40.11 24.16 -62.54
N GLN A 186 -38.80 23.96 -62.67
CA GLN A 186 -38.01 24.45 -63.83
C GLN A 186 -38.44 23.79 -65.14
N SER A 187 -38.70 22.49 -65.15
CA SER A 187 -39.13 21.76 -66.34
C SER A 187 -40.51 22.17 -66.82
N SER A 188 -41.36 22.72 -65.94
CA SER A 188 -42.64 23.29 -66.36
C SER A 188 -42.49 24.57 -67.19
N GLU A 189 -41.34 25.25 -67.09
CA GLU A 189 -40.97 26.39 -67.90
C GLU A 189 -40.19 25.99 -69.15
N TRP A 190 -39.75 24.73 -69.26
CA TRP A 190 -39.02 24.22 -70.42
C TRP A 190 -39.93 24.17 -71.63
N ILE A 191 -39.42 24.71 -72.73
CA ILE A 191 -40.16 24.87 -73.98
C ILE A 191 -39.88 23.64 -74.83
N ALA A 192 -40.93 22.90 -75.19
CA ALA A 192 -40.81 21.80 -76.16
C ALA A 192 -40.37 22.35 -77.53
N GLU A 193 -39.60 21.56 -78.29
CA GLU A 193 -39.01 21.97 -79.57
C GLU A 193 -40.05 22.50 -80.57
N GLU A 194 -41.24 21.90 -80.57
CA GLU A 194 -42.39 22.31 -81.39
C GLU A 194 -42.95 23.70 -81.05
N ASN A 195 -42.73 24.19 -79.82
CA ASN A 195 -43.25 25.47 -79.31
C ASN A 195 -42.15 26.55 -79.17
N LEU A 196 -40.92 26.24 -79.59
CA LEU A 196 -39.74 27.06 -79.34
C LEU A 196 -39.74 28.36 -80.16
N GLU A 197 -40.10 28.27 -81.44
CA GLU A 197 -40.24 29.44 -82.32
C GLU A 197 -41.32 30.42 -81.82
N ARG A 198 -42.45 29.91 -81.31
CA ARG A 198 -43.55 30.72 -80.78
C ARG A 198 -43.13 31.51 -79.53
N ARG A 199 -42.44 30.85 -78.59
CA ARG A 199 -41.92 31.47 -77.36
C ARG A 199 -40.82 32.51 -77.65
N VAL A 200 -39.97 32.29 -78.65
CA VAL A 200 -38.94 33.26 -79.05
C VAL A 200 -39.58 34.55 -79.58
N LEU A 201 -40.63 34.43 -80.39
CA LEU A 201 -41.36 35.59 -80.90
C LEU A 201 -42.06 36.36 -79.76
N GLU A 202 -42.68 35.66 -78.81
CA GLU A 202 -43.34 36.28 -77.64
C GLU A 202 -42.35 37.08 -76.78
N ALA A 203 -41.17 36.52 -76.49
CA ALA A 203 -40.14 37.21 -75.70
C ALA A 203 -39.52 38.44 -76.39
N ILE A 204 -39.48 38.47 -77.73
CA ILE A 204 -39.02 39.64 -78.50
C ILE A 204 -40.05 40.78 -78.43
N ILE A 205 -41.34 40.45 -78.32
CA ILE A 205 -42.44 41.42 -78.26
C ILE A 205 -42.64 41.93 -76.83
N ASP A 206 -42.58 41.05 -75.83
CA ASP A 206 -42.76 41.36 -74.41
C ASP A 206 -41.43 41.70 -73.72
N THR A 207 -40.73 42.72 -74.20
CA THR A 207 -39.49 43.17 -73.56
C THR A 207 -39.78 43.75 -72.18
N THR A 208 -39.45 42.98 -71.13
CA THR A 208 -39.47 43.45 -69.74
C THR A 208 -38.24 44.32 -69.48
N PRO A 209 -38.39 45.59 -69.05
CA PRO A 209 -37.25 46.42 -68.67
C PRO A 209 -36.65 45.92 -67.35
N LEU A 210 -35.31 45.90 -67.28
CA LEU A 210 -34.50 45.43 -66.15
C LEU A 210 -34.79 46.17 -64.83
#